data_AF-A0A151BLJ1-F1
#
_entry.id   AF-A0A151BLJ1-F1
#
_cell.length_a   1.000
_cell.length_b   1.000
_cell.length_c   1.000
_cell.angle_alpha   90.00
_cell.angle_beta   90.00
_cell.angle_gamma   90.00
#
_symmetry.space_group_name_H-M   'P 1'
#
loop_
_entity.id
_entity.type
_entity.pdbx_description
1 polymer ?
#
loop_
_entity_poly.entity_id
_entity_poly.type
_entity_poly.pdbx_seq_one_letter_code
_entity_poly.pdbx_strand_id
1 'polypeptide(L)'
;MREVRLKALRKASDFARIIGVPSITTHVGFIPENPLDPVYVSLIEVLKDVARFCGENGQEFWFETGQETPITLLRTIEDIGAENLGVNLDPANLLMYGKANPVDALDIIGTYVRGVHAKDGEYPTNGRELGKEKPIGKGRVNFPALISKLKALGYSGALTIEREISGPQQIEDIKRAKAYLETLC
;
A
#
# COMPACT_ATOMS: atom_id res chain seq x y z
N MET A 1 -7.41 -10.23 18.26
CA MET A 1 -8.73 -9.62 17.94
C MET A 1 -8.55 -8.13 17.64
N ARG A 2 -9.49 -7.51 16.90
CA ARG A 2 -9.42 -6.14 16.34
C ARG A 2 -8.93 -5.07 17.32
N GLU A 3 -9.41 -5.10 18.57
CA GLU A 3 -9.01 -4.17 19.62
C GLU A 3 -7.50 -4.20 19.93
N VAL A 4 -6.89 -5.39 19.91
CA VAL A 4 -5.44 -5.56 20.13
C VAL A 4 -4.65 -4.88 19.00
N ARG A 5 -5.11 -5.00 17.75
CA ARG A 5 -4.48 -4.35 16.59
C ARG A 5 -4.62 -2.83 16.65
N LEU A 6 -5.77 -2.33 17.08
CA LEU A 6 -5.98 -0.88 17.29
C LEU A 6 -5.06 -0.32 18.38
N LYS A 7 -4.93 -1.03 19.52
CA LYS A 7 -3.98 -0.65 20.57
C LYS A 7 -2.54 -0.65 20.06
N ALA A 8 -2.16 -1.63 19.24
CA ALA A 8 -0.83 -1.68 18.63
C ALA A 8 -0.60 -0.52 17.64
N LEU A 9 -1.59 -0.19 16.80
CA LEU A 9 -1.52 0.91 15.85
C LEU A 9 -1.39 2.26 16.56
N ARG A 10 -2.16 2.49 17.63
CA ARG A 10 -2.04 3.72 18.44
C ARG A 10 -0.65 3.84 19.05
N LYS A 11 -0.10 2.75 19.61
CA LYS A 11 1.29 2.72 20.10
C LYS A 11 2.31 3.01 18.99
N ALA A 12 2.07 2.51 17.78
CA ALA A 12 2.94 2.78 16.63
C ALA A 12 2.89 4.27 16.23
N SER A 13 1.70 4.88 16.21
CA SER A 13 1.53 6.33 15.98
C SER A 13 2.24 7.15 17.07
N ASP A 14 2.03 6.81 18.34
CA ASP A 14 2.73 7.48 19.46
C ASP A 14 4.25 7.39 19.33
N PHE A 15 4.76 6.20 18.99
CA PHE A 15 6.19 5.99 18.75
C PHE A 15 6.68 6.79 17.55
N ALA A 16 5.97 6.75 16.42
CA ALA A 16 6.29 7.51 15.23
C ALA A 16 6.34 9.02 15.52
N ARG A 17 5.44 9.53 16.38
CA ARG A 17 5.46 10.93 16.82
C ARG A 17 6.72 11.25 17.62
N ILE A 18 7.12 10.36 18.54
CA ILE A 18 8.36 10.51 19.34
C ILE A 18 9.60 10.60 18.45
N ILE A 19 9.67 9.83 17.36
CA ILE A 19 10.81 9.82 16.44
C ILE A 19 10.66 10.79 15.25
N GLY A 20 9.61 11.60 15.21
CA GLY A 20 9.38 12.61 14.18
C GLY A 20 9.01 12.05 12.79
N VAL A 21 8.44 10.85 12.73
CA VAL A 21 7.95 10.25 11.47
C VAL A 21 6.54 10.78 11.18
N PRO A 22 6.29 11.29 9.96
CA PRO A 22 5.06 12.03 9.64
C PRO A 22 3.86 11.14 9.32
N SER A 23 4.05 9.83 9.16
CA SER A 23 2.97 8.92 8.79
C SER A 23 3.16 7.52 9.36
N ILE A 24 2.05 6.77 9.42
CA ILE A 24 2.08 5.34 9.64
C ILE A 24 1.39 4.63 8.48
N THR A 25 1.92 3.48 8.09
CA THR A 25 1.39 2.66 7.01
C THR A 25 0.99 1.30 7.56
N THR A 26 -0.16 0.78 7.15
CA THR A 26 -0.50 -0.61 7.45
C THR A 26 -1.51 -1.20 6.46
N HIS A 27 -1.46 -2.52 6.30
CA HIS A 27 -2.52 -3.28 5.67
C HIS A 27 -3.67 -3.46 6.65
N VAL A 28 -4.82 -2.83 6.38
CA VAL A 28 -5.98 -2.81 7.30
C VAL A 28 -6.80 -4.11 7.31
N GLY A 29 -6.36 -5.09 6.52
CA GLY A 29 -7.03 -6.38 6.39
C GLY A 29 -7.89 -6.41 5.13
N PHE A 30 -8.87 -7.31 5.10
CA PHE A 30 -9.75 -7.46 3.96
C PHE A 30 -10.84 -6.40 4.03
N ILE A 31 -10.79 -5.41 3.14
CA ILE A 31 -11.87 -4.44 2.96
C ILE A 31 -12.93 -5.09 2.05
N PRO A 32 -14.17 -5.28 2.52
CA PRO A 32 -15.20 -5.89 1.66
C PRO A 32 -15.50 -5.03 0.43
N GLU A 33 -15.66 -5.69 -0.73
CA GLU A 33 -15.99 -5.00 -1.98
C GLU A 33 -17.41 -4.41 -1.96
N ASN A 34 -18.34 -5.08 -1.25
CA ASN A 34 -19.71 -4.62 -1.09
C ASN A 34 -19.78 -3.53 0.00
N PRO A 35 -20.17 -2.28 -0.33
CA PRO A 35 -20.28 -1.21 0.66
C PRO A 35 -21.38 -1.43 1.71
N LEU A 36 -22.33 -2.33 1.45
CA LEU A 36 -23.39 -2.69 2.39
C LEU A 36 -23.02 -3.86 3.30
N ASP A 37 -21.82 -4.42 3.15
CA ASP A 37 -21.35 -5.47 4.05
C ASP A 37 -21.23 -4.91 5.49
N PRO A 38 -21.84 -5.55 6.51
CA PRO A 38 -21.73 -5.10 7.89
C PRO A 38 -20.28 -4.94 8.38
N VAL A 39 -19.36 -5.76 7.85
CA VAL A 39 -17.92 -5.64 8.14
C VAL A 39 -17.39 -4.33 7.58
N TYR A 40 -17.75 -3.96 6.35
CA TYR A 40 -17.35 -2.69 5.72
C TYR A 40 -17.85 -1.50 6.53
N VAL A 41 -19.16 -1.45 6.81
CA VAL A 41 -19.78 -0.38 7.59
C VAL A 41 -19.11 -0.23 8.96
N SER A 42 -18.87 -1.34 9.66
CA SER A 42 -18.17 -1.30 10.94
C SER A 42 -16.71 -0.88 10.81
N LEU A 43 -16.06 -1.19 9.69
CA LEU A 43 -14.65 -0.88 9.43
C LEU A 43 -14.45 0.64 9.28
N ILE A 44 -15.31 1.31 8.52
CA ILE A 44 -15.26 2.75 8.30
C ILE A 44 -15.26 3.52 9.63
N GLU A 45 -16.15 3.18 10.56
CA GLU A 45 -16.22 3.88 11.86
C GLU A 45 -14.93 3.77 12.68
N VAL A 46 -14.24 2.64 12.59
CA VAL A 46 -12.94 2.47 13.25
C VAL A 46 -11.83 3.18 12.50
N LEU A 47 -11.85 3.21 11.18
CA LEU A 47 -10.85 3.91 10.40
C LEU A 47 -10.97 5.44 10.58
N LYS A 48 -12.17 5.98 10.77
CA LYS A 48 -12.38 7.38 11.20
C LYS A 48 -11.69 7.68 12.53
N ASP A 49 -11.83 6.78 13.50
CA ASP A 49 -11.18 6.91 14.80
C ASP A 49 -9.64 6.81 14.69
N VAL A 50 -9.13 5.93 13.83
CA VAL A 50 -7.69 5.84 13.53
C VAL A 50 -7.17 7.12 12.86
N ALA A 51 -7.85 7.61 11.83
CA ALA A 51 -7.49 8.81 11.11
C ALA A 51 -7.43 10.04 12.03
N ARG A 52 -8.46 10.21 12.88
CA ARG A 52 -8.48 11.24 13.93
C ARG A 52 -7.30 11.12 14.88
N PHE A 53 -7.02 9.92 15.41
CA PHE A 53 -5.90 9.74 16.34
C PHE A 53 -4.54 10.06 15.71
N CYS A 54 -4.32 9.65 14.46
CA CYS A 54 -3.10 10.02 13.73
C CYS A 54 -3.03 11.54 13.52
N GLY A 55 -4.15 12.17 13.19
CA GLY A 55 -4.26 13.62 13.03
C GLY A 55 -3.96 14.41 14.31
N GLU A 56 -4.44 13.94 15.46
CA GLU A 56 -4.10 14.49 16.79
C GLU A 56 -2.60 14.40 17.10
N ASN A 57 -1.92 13.40 16.52
CA ASN A 57 -0.48 13.24 16.59
C ASN A 57 0.28 14.00 15.50
N GLY A 58 -0.41 14.77 14.64
CA GLY A 58 0.19 15.50 13.51
C GLY A 58 0.68 14.58 12.39
N GLN A 59 0.06 13.42 12.23
CA GLN A 59 0.48 12.37 11.31
C GLN A 59 -0.59 12.04 10.27
N GLU A 60 -0.11 11.54 9.13
CA GLU A 60 -0.93 10.90 8.11
C GLU A 60 -1.09 9.39 8.37
N PHE A 61 -2.18 8.82 7.88
CA PHE A 61 -2.45 7.39 7.88
C PHE A 61 -2.52 6.87 6.45
N TRP A 62 -1.61 5.97 6.09
CA TRP A 62 -1.51 5.44 4.74
C TRP A 62 -1.96 3.97 4.66
N PHE A 63 -2.85 3.69 3.72
CA PHE A 63 -3.27 2.33 3.42
C PHE A 63 -2.20 1.63 2.59
N GLU A 64 -1.70 0.50 3.06
CA GLU A 64 -0.97 -0.44 2.19
C GLU A 64 -1.97 -1.05 1.21
N THR A 65 -1.70 -1.00 -0.10
CA THR A 65 -2.57 -1.68 -1.08
C THR A 65 -2.63 -3.17 -0.81
N GLY A 66 -3.85 -3.68 -0.71
CA GLY A 66 -4.11 -5.03 -0.27
C GLY A 66 -4.94 -5.86 -1.23
N GLN A 67 -5.94 -6.52 -0.66
CA GLN A 67 -6.78 -7.50 -1.33
C GLN A 67 -8.05 -6.90 -1.92
N GLU A 68 -8.26 -5.62 -1.72
CA GLU A 68 -9.33 -4.84 -2.30
C GLU A 68 -9.00 -4.39 -3.73
N THR A 69 -10.03 -4.15 -4.53
CA THR A 69 -9.84 -3.41 -5.77
C THR A 69 -9.48 -1.94 -5.48
N PRO A 70 -8.77 -1.25 -6.40
CA PRO A 70 -8.46 0.17 -6.23
C PRO A 70 -9.70 1.04 -5.99
N ILE A 71 -10.84 0.71 -6.60
CA ILE A 71 -12.09 1.45 -6.43
C ILE A 71 -12.69 1.25 -5.02
N THR A 72 -12.55 0.06 -4.43
CA THR A 72 -12.95 -0.17 -3.04
C THR A 72 -12.06 0.58 -2.06
N LEU A 73 -10.75 0.70 -2.35
CA LEU A 73 -9.86 1.54 -1.55
C LEU A 73 -10.23 3.02 -1.67
N LEU A 74 -10.47 3.53 -2.89
CA LEU A 74 -10.94 4.91 -3.11
C LEU A 74 -12.21 5.20 -2.30
N ARG A 75 -13.24 4.35 -2.45
CA ARG A 75 -14.49 4.49 -1.69
C ARG A 75 -14.25 4.51 -0.19
N THR A 76 -13.34 3.68 0.31
CA THR A 76 -12.99 3.65 1.74
C THR A 76 -12.40 4.98 2.20
N ILE A 77 -11.51 5.59 1.41
CA ILE A 77 -10.94 6.90 1.72
C ILE A 77 -12.05 7.97 1.74
N GLU A 78 -12.94 7.96 0.74
CA GLU A 78 -14.08 8.89 0.62
C GLU A 78 -15.05 8.76 1.81
N ASP A 79 -15.41 7.53 2.20
CA ASP A 79 -16.36 7.26 3.29
C ASP A 79 -15.79 7.57 4.69
N ILE A 80 -14.46 7.52 4.85
CA ILE A 80 -13.79 8.03 6.06
C ILE A 80 -13.83 9.56 6.08
N GLY A 81 -13.57 10.19 4.94
CA GLY A 81 -13.68 11.65 4.77
C GLY A 81 -12.65 12.47 5.53
N ALA A 82 -11.46 11.90 5.81
CA ALA A 82 -10.38 12.59 6.52
C ALA A 82 -9.29 13.08 5.56
N GLU A 83 -8.71 14.24 5.84
CA GLU A 83 -7.71 14.89 4.97
C GLU A 83 -6.31 14.27 5.09
N ASN A 84 -6.01 13.60 6.20
CA ASN A 84 -4.70 13.02 6.51
C ASN A 84 -4.56 11.56 6.05
N LEU A 85 -5.25 11.20 4.96
CA LEU A 85 -5.22 9.85 4.40
C LEU A 85 -4.36 9.78 3.15
N GLY A 86 -3.70 8.64 2.97
CA GLY A 86 -2.91 8.35 1.78
C GLY A 86 -2.85 6.86 1.47
N VAL A 87 -2.10 6.53 0.43
CA VAL A 87 -1.84 5.16 -0.01
C VAL A 87 -0.34 4.93 -0.08
N ASN A 88 0.12 3.85 0.55
CA ASN A 88 1.40 3.24 0.23
C ASN A 88 1.15 2.18 -0.85
N LEU A 89 1.48 2.53 -2.09
CA LEU A 89 1.24 1.67 -3.24
C LEU A 89 2.29 0.55 -3.28
N ASP A 90 1.84 -0.68 -3.12
CA ASP A 90 2.59 -1.87 -3.49
C ASP A 90 2.00 -2.45 -4.79
N PRO A 91 2.69 -2.29 -5.92
CA PRO A 91 2.19 -2.75 -7.20
C PRO A 91 2.16 -4.28 -7.30
N ALA A 92 3.01 -5.00 -6.56
CA ALA A 92 3.01 -6.46 -6.58
C ALA A 92 1.84 -7.04 -5.79
N ASN A 93 1.40 -6.40 -4.70
CA ASN A 93 0.20 -6.84 -3.98
C ASN A 93 -1.03 -6.84 -4.91
N LEU A 94 -1.24 -5.76 -5.68
CA LEU A 94 -2.36 -5.68 -6.64
C LEU A 94 -2.32 -6.82 -7.68
N LEU A 95 -1.12 -7.19 -8.17
CA LEU A 95 -0.93 -8.30 -9.09
C LEU A 95 -1.16 -9.66 -8.41
N MET A 96 -0.52 -9.88 -7.27
CA MET A 96 -0.50 -11.16 -6.58
C MET A 96 -1.86 -11.53 -5.99
N TYR A 97 -2.68 -10.55 -5.61
CA TYR A 97 -4.08 -10.76 -5.26
C TYR A 97 -5.02 -10.87 -6.47
N GLY A 98 -4.51 -10.61 -7.69
CA GLY A 98 -5.32 -10.62 -8.91
C GLY A 98 -6.35 -9.48 -8.95
N LYS A 99 -6.05 -8.35 -8.32
CA LYS A 99 -7.02 -7.25 -8.09
C LYS A 99 -6.94 -6.15 -9.14
N ALA A 100 -5.75 -5.81 -9.61
CA ALA A 100 -5.59 -4.78 -10.64
C ALA A 100 -4.22 -4.84 -11.31
N ASN A 101 -4.14 -4.26 -12.50
CA ASN A 101 -2.87 -3.78 -13.03
C ASN A 101 -2.46 -2.51 -12.26
N PRO A 102 -1.24 -2.43 -11.71
CA PRO A 102 -0.82 -1.30 -10.88
C PRO A 102 -0.68 0.02 -11.64
N VAL A 103 -0.43 0.00 -12.95
CA VAL A 103 -0.39 1.23 -13.77
C VAL A 103 -1.80 1.79 -13.93
N ASP A 104 -2.79 0.94 -14.15
CA ASP A 104 -4.19 1.36 -14.31
C ASP A 104 -4.79 1.80 -12.96
N ALA A 105 -4.38 1.16 -11.86
CA ALA A 105 -4.79 1.56 -10.51
C ALA A 105 -4.49 3.04 -10.19
N LEU A 106 -3.42 3.61 -10.76
CA LEU A 106 -3.08 5.02 -10.59
C LEU A 106 -4.12 5.98 -11.20
N ASP A 107 -4.98 5.55 -12.13
CA ASP A 107 -6.10 6.39 -12.59
C ASP A 107 -7.19 6.56 -11.52
N ILE A 108 -7.21 5.68 -10.53
CA ILE A 108 -8.25 5.62 -9.50
C ILE A 108 -7.73 6.21 -8.18
N ILE A 109 -6.58 5.71 -7.70
CA ILE A 109 -6.03 6.07 -6.39
C ILE A 109 -4.74 6.90 -6.47
N GLY A 110 -4.30 7.26 -7.67
CA GLY A 110 -2.98 7.87 -7.90
C GLY A 110 -2.75 9.17 -7.15
N THR A 111 -3.78 10.01 -7.00
CA THR A 111 -3.71 11.29 -6.25
C THR A 111 -3.58 11.10 -4.73
N TYR A 112 -3.91 9.91 -4.23
CA TYR A 112 -3.76 9.55 -2.82
C TYR A 112 -2.43 8.89 -2.51
N VAL A 113 -1.60 8.56 -3.52
CA VAL A 113 -0.31 7.92 -3.29
C VAL A 113 0.63 8.87 -2.53
N ARG A 114 1.19 8.37 -1.42
CA ARG A 114 2.15 9.07 -0.54
C ARG A 114 3.42 8.26 -0.30
N GLY A 115 3.34 6.93 -0.43
CA GLY A 115 4.47 6.01 -0.41
C GLY A 115 4.36 4.97 -1.52
N VAL A 116 5.49 4.37 -1.87
CA VAL A 116 5.54 3.27 -2.85
C VAL A 116 6.49 2.21 -2.33
N HIS A 117 5.98 0.98 -2.20
CA HIS A 117 6.84 -0.20 -2.16
C HIS A 117 7.21 -0.59 -3.58
N ALA A 118 8.51 -0.60 -3.89
CA ALA A 118 8.99 -1.25 -5.09
C ALA A 118 9.13 -2.74 -4.81
N LYS A 119 8.13 -3.49 -5.27
CA LYS A 119 8.05 -4.95 -5.21
C LYS A 119 7.53 -5.47 -6.54
N ASP A 120 7.88 -6.69 -6.89
CA ASP A 120 7.48 -7.29 -8.16
C ASP A 120 6.89 -8.68 -7.94
N GLY A 121 6.04 -9.11 -8.86
CA GLY A 121 5.27 -10.32 -8.71
C GLY A 121 4.53 -10.72 -9.98
N GLU A 122 3.96 -11.91 -9.93
CA GLU A 122 3.13 -12.50 -10.98
C GLU A 122 1.66 -12.50 -10.55
N TYR A 123 0.75 -12.55 -11.53
CA TYR A 123 -0.65 -12.82 -11.26
C TYR A 123 -0.86 -14.26 -10.77
N PRO A 124 -1.90 -14.53 -9.97
CA PRO A 124 -2.35 -15.89 -9.73
C PRO A 124 -2.85 -16.50 -11.05
N THR A 125 -2.46 -17.75 -11.32
CA THR A 125 -2.90 -18.51 -12.50
C THR A 125 -3.87 -19.64 -12.14
N ASN A 126 -4.23 -19.73 -10.87
CA ASN A 126 -5.31 -20.58 -10.37
C ASN A 126 -6.16 -19.80 -9.37
N GLY A 127 -7.43 -20.17 -9.21
CA GLY A 127 -8.37 -19.46 -8.34
C GLY A 127 -8.28 -19.81 -6.85
N ARG A 128 -7.19 -20.45 -6.39
CA ARG A 128 -7.04 -20.93 -5.01
C ARG A 128 -5.78 -20.40 -4.31
N GLU A 129 -4.80 -19.94 -5.07
CA GLU A 129 -3.51 -19.48 -4.57
C GLU A 129 -3.25 -18.06 -5.04
N LEU A 130 -2.41 -17.35 -4.29
CA LEU A 130 -1.91 -16.04 -4.70
C LEU A 130 -0.89 -16.16 -5.81
N GLY A 131 -0.67 -15.04 -6.49
CA GLY A 131 0.49 -14.85 -7.34
C GLY A 131 1.80 -14.98 -6.57
N LYS A 132 2.90 -15.16 -7.30
CA LYS A 132 4.23 -15.36 -6.70
C LYS A 132 5.02 -14.06 -6.78
N GLU A 133 5.57 -13.65 -5.64
CA GLU A 133 6.56 -12.58 -5.60
C GLU A 133 7.79 -12.97 -6.45
N LYS A 134 8.39 -11.97 -7.10
CA LYS A 134 9.57 -12.11 -7.95
C LYS A 134 10.59 -11.03 -7.60
N PRO A 135 11.89 -11.27 -7.85
CA PRO A 135 12.86 -10.18 -7.89
C PRO A 135 12.40 -9.09 -8.87
N ILE A 136 12.63 -7.81 -8.53
CA ILE A 136 12.27 -6.69 -9.39
C ILE A 136 12.85 -6.84 -10.81
N GLY A 137 12.00 -6.61 -11.81
CA GLY A 137 12.32 -6.76 -13.22
C GLY A 137 12.20 -8.20 -13.73
N LYS A 138 11.71 -9.13 -12.89
CA LYS A 138 11.43 -10.53 -13.22
C LYS A 138 9.97 -10.93 -13.03
N GLY A 139 9.12 -10.01 -12.56
CA GLY A 139 7.67 -10.20 -12.54
C GLY A 139 6.98 -9.38 -13.62
N ARG A 140 5.76 -8.94 -13.33
CA ARG A 140 4.84 -8.31 -14.29
C ARG A 140 4.59 -6.83 -14.01
N VAL A 141 5.20 -6.25 -12.98
CA VAL A 141 5.11 -4.80 -12.76
C VAL A 141 5.87 -4.09 -13.89
N ASN A 142 5.15 -3.25 -14.66
CA ASN A 142 5.78 -2.38 -15.65
C ASN A 142 6.32 -1.12 -14.96
N PHE A 143 7.49 -1.24 -14.29
CA PHE A 143 8.12 -0.15 -13.56
C PHE A 143 8.34 1.12 -14.40
N PRO A 144 8.82 1.07 -15.66
CA PRO A 144 8.95 2.28 -16.49
C PRO A 144 7.63 3.04 -16.63
N ALA A 145 6.52 2.34 -16.92
CA ALA A 145 5.20 2.97 -17.05
C ALA A 145 4.68 3.46 -15.69
N LEU A 146 4.85 2.66 -14.63
CA LEU A 146 4.42 3.00 -13.28
C LEU A 146 5.09 4.29 -12.77
N ILE A 147 6.43 4.35 -12.88
CA ILE A 147 7.22 5.50 -12.42
C ILE A 147 6.90 6.74 -13.24
N SER A 148 6.76 6.61 -14.57
CA SER A 148 6.35 7.72 -15.44
C SER A 148 4.99 8.30 -15.01
N LYS A 149 4.02 7.44 -14.73
CA LYS A 149 2.67 7.86 -14.31
C LYS A 149 2.65 8.44 -12.89
N LEU A 150 3.40 7.87 -11.95
CA LEU A 150 3.60 8.44 -10.62
C LEU A 150 4.16 9.87 -10.71
N LYS A 151 5.21 10.07 -11.51
CA LYS A 151 5.80 11.40 -11.76
C LYS A 151 4.78 12.37 -12.37
N ALA A 152 3.99 11.92 -13.35
CA ALA A 152 2.95 12.74 -13.98
C ALA A 152 1.83 13.15 -12.99
N LEU A 153 1.58 12.34 -11.97
CA LEU A 153 0.65 12.62 -10.87
C LEU A 153 1.28 13.44 -9.74
N GLY A 154 2.54 13.87 -9.88
CA GLY A 154 3.25 14.71 -8.91
C GLY A 154 3.88 13.93 -7.74
N TYR A 155 3.95 12.60 -7.81
CA TYR A 155 4.66 11.82 -6.81
C TYR A 155 6.16 12.05 -6.90
N SER A 156 6.74 12.54 -5.80
CA SER A 156 8.18 12.83 -5.67
C SER A 156 8.84 12.09 -4.50
N GLY A 157 8.14 11.12 -3.91
CA GLY A 157 8.65 10.32 -2.79
C GLY A 157 9.64 9.24 -3.23
N ALA A 158 10.21 8.54 -2.25
CA ALA A 158 11.14 7.44 -2.50
C ALA A 158 10.42 6.16 -2.94
N LEU A 159 11.05 5.40 -3.83
CA LEU A 159 10.66 4.01 -4.11
C LEU A 159 11.34 3.09 -3.09
N THR A 160 10.58 2.65 -2.08
CA THR A 160 11.11 1.81 -0.99
C THR A 160 11.12 0.36 -1.43
N ILE A 161 12.30 -0.24 -1.63
CA ILE A 161 12.41 -1.63 -2.08
C ILE A 161 11.93 -2.57 -0.97
N GLU A 162 10.94 -3.41 -1.29
CA GLU A 162 10.48 -4.50 -0.43
C GLU A 162 10.74 -5.85 -1.12
N ARG A 163 11.36 -6.78 -0.38
CA ARG A 163 11.65 -8.13 -0.87
C ARG A 163 11.48 -9.12 0.28
N GLU A 164 10.45 -9.95 0.25
CA GLU A 164 10.02 -10.76 1.40
C GLU A 164 10.51 -12.21 1.33
N ILE A 165 11.82 -12.40 1.14
CA ILE A 165 12.47 -13.71 1.27
C ILE A 165 13.51 -13.71 2.39
N SER A 166 13.84 -14.88 2.90
CA SER A 166 14.88 -15.05 3.91
C SER A 166 16.20 -15.49 3.30
N GLY A 167 17.30 -15.08 3.94
CA GLY A 167 18.65 -15.53 3.61
C GLY A 167 19.43 -14.59 2.67
N PRO A 168 20.68 -14.94 2.31
CA PRO A 168 21.59 -14.05 1.59
C PRO A 168 21.06 -13.55 0.24
N GLN A 169 20.19 -14.32 -0.41
CA GLN A 169 19.57 -13.95 -1.68
C GLN A 169 18.72 -12.67 -1.58
N GLN A 170 18.13 -12.37 -0.41
CA GLN A 170 17.35 -11.16 -0.20
C GLN A 170 18.19 -9.90 -0.45
N ILE A 171 19.41 -9.87 0.08
CA ILE A 171 20.34 -8.74 -0.07
C ILE A 171 20.77 -8.58 -1.52
N GLU A 172 21.05 -9.68 -2.22
CA GLU A 172 21.43 -9.65 -3.63
C GLU A 172 20.27 -9.19 -4.53
N ASP A 173 19.04 -9.61 -4.23
CA ASP A 173 17.84 -9.12 -4.92
C ASP A 173 17.64 -7.61 -4.70
N ILE A 174 17.81 -7.12 -3.46
CA ILE A 174 17.70 -5.69 -3.14
C ILE A 174 18.75 -4.85 -3.87
N LYS A 175 20.01 -5.30 -3.93
CA LYS A 175 21.07 -4.59 -4.67
C LYS A 175 20.77 -4.50 -6.16
N ARG A 176 20.28 -5.59 -6.76
CA ARG A 176 19.90 -5.62 -8.18
C ARG A 176 18.68 -4.73 -8.46
N ALA A 177 17.69 -4.78 -7.57
CA ALA A 177 16.51 -3.93 -7.64
C ALA A 177 16.90 -2.45 -7.60
N LYS A 178 17.77 -2.04 -6.67
CA LYS A 178 18.29 -0.67 -6.59
C LYS A 178 18.94 -0.25 -7.91
N ALA A 179 19.90 -1.04 -8.41
CA ALA A 179 20.60 -0.72 -9.65
C ALA A 179 19.64 -0.59 -10.85
N TYR A 180 18.62 -1.45 -10.93
CA TYR A 180 17.59 -1.35 -11.97
C TYR A 180 16.74 -0.09 -11.84
N LEU A 181 16.21 0.19 -10.65
CA LEU A 181 15.35 1.36 -10.41
C LEU A 181 16.08 2.68 -10.63
N GLU A 182 17.38 2.75 -10.29
CA GLU A 182 18.23 3.92 -10.57
C GLU A 182 18.34 4.25 -12.07
N THR A 183 18.12 3.27 -12.96
CA THR A 183 18.08 3.54 -14.42
C THR A 183 16.77 4.17 -14.90
N LEU A 184 15.73 4.19 -14.06
CA LEU A 184 14.37 4.66 -14.40
C LEU A 184 14.00 5.99 -13.72
N CYS A 185 14.76 6.40 -12.71
CA CYS A 185 14.50 7.58 -11.89
C CYS A 185 15.20 8.83 -12.41
#